data_AF-A0A7S3FSQ5-F1
#
_entry.id   AF-A0A7S3FSQ5-F1
#
_cell.length_a   1.000
_cell.length_b   1.000
_cell.length_c   1.000
_cell.angle_alpha   90.00
_cell.angle_beta   90.00
_cell.angle_gamma   90.00
#
_symmetry.space_group_name_H-M   'P 1'
#
loop_
_entity.id
_entity.type
_entity.pdbx_description
1 polymer ?
#
loop_
_entity_poly.entity_id
_entity_poly.type
_entity_poly.pdbx_seq_one_letter_code
_entity_poly.pdbx_strand_id
1 'polypeptide(L)'
;GRQGRVCPWCSWEEWDEVRRALLPMDHNEDGAAGKNDGSAACSTSSKGPEWAQGVVAAWRARGRVPVAVDATAEIMQIKLGDPLGHGSAHEKQLALAMALVRLVNGVSGALQKGVYAKSVASLAEQVGLPRILVDLRHEATHSGLPSLSVLSIAADQALDWLRENYWTLQRKELEQLETQTTEVARDLLDLSLRSSSDDSAEGSSTKRRRAELLKELVDFVPSAQCEPIARAVVSAVVSRPFRPRDAKGWRTFLAKVFKYWPP
;
A
#
# COMPACT_ATOMS: atom_id res chain seq x y z
N GLY A 1 2.25 -9.61 -19.81
CA GLY A 1 3.37 -8.99 -19.09
C GLY A 1 2.81 -8.01 -18.09
N ARG A 2 3.03 -8.21 -16.80
CA ARG A 2 2.67 -7.22 -15.78
C ARG A 2 3.75 -6.13 -15.83
N GLN A 3 3.54 -5.10 -16.65
CA GLN A 3 4.35 -3.88 -16.56
C GLN A 3 4.20 -3.38 -15.12
N GLY A 4 5.32 -3.20 -14.41
CA GLY A 4 5.34 -2.65 -13.07
C GLY A 4 4.50 -1.38 -13.00
N ARG A 5 3.53 -1.34 -12.08
CA ARG A 5 2.78 -0.10 -11.82
C ARG A 5 3.80 0.92 -11.32
N VAL A 6 4.09 1.93 -12.15
CA VAL A 6 4.91 3.07 -11.75
C VAL A 6 4.15 3.80 -10.65
N CYS A 7 4.70 3.77 -9.44
CA CYS A 7 4.12 4.41 -8.26
C CYS A 7 4.94 5.66 -7.89
N PRO A 8 4.32 6.68 -7.27
CA PRO A 8 5.01 7.93 -6.95
C PRO A 8 5.88 7.88 -5.68
N TRP A 9 5.67 6.92 -4.78
CA TRP A 9 6.49 6.75 -3.57
C TRP A 9 7.86 6.16 -3.87
N CYS A 10 8.83 6.42 -2.99
CA CYS A 10 10.19 5.91 -3.12
C CYS A 10 10.38 4.48 -2.57
N SER A 11 9.48 4.05 -1.68
CA SER A 11 9.46 2.70 -1.12
C SER A 11 8.08 2.41 -0.54
N TRP A 12 7.78 1.12 -0.34
CA TRP A 12 6.55 0.71 0.35
C TRP A 12 6.54 1.08 1.84
N GLU A 13 7.72 1.30 2.42
CA GLU A 13 7.86 1.82 3.78
C GLU A 13 7.44 3.29 3.86
N GLU A 14 7.86 4.14 2.91
CA GLU A 14 7.39 5.52 2.79
C GLU A 14 5.85 5.56 2.65
N TRP A 15 5.30 4.65 1.83
CA TRP A 15 3.85 4.53 1.65
C TRP A 15 3.12 4.18 2.95
N ASP A 16 3.62 3.21 3.73
CA ASP A 16 2.97 2.81 4.98
C ASP A 16 3.13 3.87 6.09
N GLU A 17 4.25 4.59 6.12
CA GLU A 17 4.43 5.73 7.02
C GLU A 17 3.42 6.84 6.75
N VAL A 18 3.22 7.20 5.47
CA VAL A 18 2.20 8.19 5.06
C VAL A 18 0.81 7.71 5.46
N ARG A 19 0.48 6.43 5.23
CA ARG A 19 -0.78 5.85 5.68
C ARG A 19 -0.98 6.02 7.18
N ARG A 20 0.01 5.65 8.00
CA ARG A 20 -0.07 5.74 9.48
C ARG A 20 -0.26 7.18 9.94
N ALA A 21 0.40 8.12 9.28
CA ALA A 21 0.30 9.54 9.61
C ALA A 21 -1.02 10.18 9.16
N LEU A 22 -1.60 9.78 8.02
CA LEU A 22 -2.90 10.28 7.54
C LEU A 22 -4.09 9.62 8.22
N LEU A 23 -3.98 8.33 8.55
CA LEU A 23 -5.04 7.52 9.12
C LEU A 23 -4.50 6.77 10.34
N PRO A 24 -4.28 7.48 11.48
CA PRO A 24 -3.95 6.81 12.73
C PRO A 24 -5.03 5.76 13.03
N MET A 25 -4.62 4.63 13.60
CA MET A 25 -5.59 3.66 14.11
C MET A 25 -6.24 4.27 15.34
N ASP A 26 -7.56 4.29 15.39
CA ASP A 26 -8.25 4.64 16.63
C ASP A 26 -7.85 3.58 17.68
N HIS A 27 -7.33 4.03 18.82
CA HIS A 27 -6.85 3.18 19.92
C HIS A 27 -7.97 2.37 20.62
N ASN A 28 -9.11 2.12 19.97
CA ASN A 28 -10.28 1.48 20.56
C ASN A 28 -10.49 0.01 20.16
N GLU A 29 -9.64 -0.60 19.32
CA GLU A 29 -9.73 -2.04 19.04
C GLU A 29 -8.78 -2.92 19.91
N ASP A 30 -7.82 -2.33 20.62
CA ASP A 30 -6.97 -3.04 21.60
C ASP A 30 -7.59 -3.01 23.00
N GLY A 31 -8.87 -3.40 23.08
CA GLY A 31 -9.63 -3.54 24.31
C GLY A 31 -9.58 -4.94 24.92
N ALA A 32 -8.42 -5.60 24.98
CA ALA A 32 -8.24 -6.83 25.75
C ALA A 32 -6.76 -7.13 26.05
N ALA A 33 -6.22 -6.49 27.09
CA ALA A 33 -5.30 -7.06 28.11
C ALA A 33 -4.34 -5.97 28.61
N GLY A 34 -4.55 -5.55 29.86
CA GLY A 34 -3.73 -4.53 30.50
C GLY A 34 -2.31 -4.99 30.82
N LYS A 35 -1.43 -4.00 30.96
CA LYS A 35 -0.76 -3.65 32.22
C LYS A 35 0.18 -2.47 31.94
N ASN A 36 -0.02 -1.40 32.71
CA ASN A 36 0.99 -0.37 32.90
C ASN A 36 2.24 -1.02 33.45
N ASP A 37 3.34 -0.95 32.71
CA ASP A 37 4.66 -0.87 33.32
C ASP A 37 5.43 0.25 32.63
N GLY A 38 5.87 1.20 33.45
CA GLY A 38 6.63 2.37 33.06
C GLY A 38 7.98 1.94 32.51
N SER A 39 8.08 1.87 31.19
CA SER A 39 9.34 1.93 30.48
C SER A 39 9.29 3.13 29.57
N ALA A 40 10.22 4.06 29.78
CA ALA A 40 10.44 5.23 28.95
C ALA A 40 10.73 4.75 27.51
N ALA A 41 9.68 4.63 26.71
CA ALA A 41 9.80 4.41 25.29
C ALA A 41 10.51 5.63 24.71
N CYS A 42 11.71 5.41 24.20
CA CYS A 42 12.44 6.32 23.34
C CYS A 42 11.45 6.95 22.36
N SER A 43 11.21 8.24 22.49
CA SER A 43 10.26 9.01 21.69
C SER A 43 10.78 9.07 20.25
N THR A 44 10.50 8.02 19.47
CA THR A 44 10.52 8.11 18.02
C THR A 44 9.50 9.18 17.66
N SER A 45 9.98 10.33 17.17
CA SER A 45 9.13 11.43 16.69
C SER A 45 8.05 10.85 15.78
N SER A 46 6.82 10.75 16.29
CA SER A 46 5.71 10.18 15.54
C SER A 46 5.41 11.14 14.41
N LYS A 47 5.70 10.71 13.17
CA LYS A 47 5.42 11.50 11.96
C LYS A 47 3.94 11.90 11.98
N GLY A 48 3.69 13.19 12.07
CA GLY A 48 2.33 13.75 12.11
C GLY A 48 1.69 13.87 10.72
N PRO A 49 0.40 14.21 10.67
CA PRO A 49 -0.31 14.35 9.40
C PRO A 49 0.27 15.46 8.51
N GLU A 50 0.82 16.54 9.08
CA GLU A 50 1.47 17.62 8.31
C GLU A 50 2.66 17.13 7.47
N TRP A 51 3.48 16.24 8.04
CA TRP A 51 4.58 15.59 7.31
C TRP A 51 4.03 14.78 6.13
N ALA A 52 2.97 14.01 6.36
CA ALA A 52 2.35 13.19 5.33
C ALA A 52 1.77 14.05 4.19
N GLN A 53 1.19 15.22 4.50
CA GLN A 53 0.74 16.17 3.48
C GLN A 53 1.89 16.61 2.58
N GLY A 54 3.06 16.93 3.16
CA GLY A 54 4.26 17.31 2.41
C GLY A 54 4.75 16.18 1.50
N VAL A 55 4.73 14.94 1.97
CA VAL A 55 5.10 13.77 1.17
C VAL A 55 4.11 13.53 0.03
N VAL A 56 2.80 13.60 0.29
CA VAL A 56 1.78 13.47 -0.76
C VAL A 56 1.88 14.59 -1.79
N ALA A 57 2.23 15.83 -1.39
CA ALA A 57 2.51 16.90 -2.33
C ALA A 57 3.71 16.57 -3.25
N ALA A 58 4.77 15.98 -2.71
CA ALA A 58 5.88 15.48 -3.52
C ALA A 58 5.44 14.36 -4.47
N TRP A 59 4.58 13.45 -4.03
CA TRP A 59 4.00 12.41 -4.89
C TRP A 59 3.16 13.00 -6.02
N ARG A 60 2.36 14.05 -5.76
CA ARG A 60 1.59 14.76 -6.79
C ARG A 60 2.49 15.38 -7.85
N ALA A 61 3.62 15.97 -7.45
CA ALA A 61 4.61 16.52 -8.38
C ALA A 61 5.27 15.45 -9.27
N ARG A 62 5.45 14.22 -8.76
CA ARG A 62 5.92 13.05 -9.54
C ARG A 62 4.83 12.51 -10.47
N GLY A 63 3.56 12.72 -10.13
CA GLY A 63 2.38 12.30 -10.89
C GLY A 63 1.95 10.85 -10.63
N ARG A 64 0.80 10.46 -11.19
CA ARG A 64 0.18 9.12 -11.03
C ARG A 64 -0.15 8.74 -9.58
N VAL A 65 -0.51 9.72 -8.76
CA VAL A 65 -1.02 9.46 -7.41
C VAL A 65 -2.38 8.77 -7.51
N PRO A 66 -2.61 7.65 -6.80
CA PRO A 66 -3.92 7.04 -6.74
C PRO A 66 -4.96 8.00 -6.14
N VAL A 67 -6.15 8.07 -6.74
CA VAL A 67 -7.26 8.92 -6.26
C VAL A 67 -7.53 8.74 -4.76
N ALA A 68 -7.42 7.51 -4.26
CA ALA A 68 -7.62 7.22 -2.85
C ALA A 68 -6.60 7.91 -1.94
N VAL A 69 -5.34 7.98 -2.34
CA VAL A 69 -4.28 8.69 -1.60
C VAL A 69 -4.57 10.19 -1.61
N ASP A 70 -4.89 10.74 -2.78
CA ASP A 70 -5.18 12.17 -2.92
C ASP A 70 -6.41 12.59 -2.11
N ALA A 71 -7.50 11.82 -2.18
CA ALA A 71 -8.72 12.08 -1.44
C ALA A 71 -8.50 11.97 0.08
N THR A 72 -7.75 10.96 0.53
CA THR A 72 -7.41 10.81 1.96
C THR A 72 -6.65 12.03 2.46
N ALA A 73 -5.62 12.46 1.72
CA ALA A 73 -4.81 13.62 2.08
C ALA A 73 -5.63 14.92 2.06
N GLU A 74 -6.42 15.16 1.00
CA GLU A 74 -7.24 16.38 0.87
C GLU A 74 -8.29 16.47 1.99
N ILE A 75 -9.04 15.40 2.27
CA ILE A 75 -10.01 15.37 3.36
C ILE A 75 -9.33 15.62 4.71
N MET A 76 -8.22 14.94 4.98
CA MET A 76 -7.50 15.09 6.25
C MET A 76 -6.93 16.50 6.41
N GLN A 77 -6.42 17.11 5.33
CA GLN A 77 -5.92 18.48 5.34
C GLN A 77 -7.01 19.47 5.73
N ILE A 78 -8.20 19.33 5.13
CA ILE A 78 -9.33 20.23 5.39
C ILE A 78 -9.84 20.05 6.84
N LYS A 79 -9.88 18.80 7.34
CA LYS A 79 -10.33 18.49 8.70
C LYS A 79 -9.37 19.02 9.78
N LEU A 80 -8.06 18.90 9.57
CA LEU A 80 -7.05 19.47 10.47
C LEU A 80 -7.08 21.00 10.44
N GLY A 81 -7.38 21.57 9.27
CA GLY A 81 -7.44 23.01 9.08
C GLY A 81 -6.07 23.68 9.13
N ASP A 82 -6.07 25.00 8.95
CA ASP A 82 -4.86 25.81 9.17
C ASP A 82 -4.61 25.93 10.69
N PRO A 83 -3.41 25.59 11.20
CA PRO A 83 -3.06 25.81 12.60
C PRO A 83 -3.16 27.28 13.03
N LEU A 84 -3.06 28.24 12.10
CA LEU A 84 -3.25 29.65 12.37
C LEU A 84 -4.73 30.09 12.37
N GLY A 85 -5.65 29.17 12.06
CA GLY A 85 -7.09 29.42 12.08
C GLY A 85 -7.61 30.26 10.91
N HIS A 86 -6.83 30.46 9.85
CA HIS A 86 -7.33 31.16 8.66
C HIS A 86 -8.26 30.24 7.86
N GLY A 87 -9.43 30.76 7.50
CA GLY A 87 -10.41 30.07 6.68
C GLY A 87 -11.82 30.16 7.27
N SER A 88 -12.72 30.76 6.51
CA SER A 88 -14.14 30.83 6.81
C SER A 88 -14.78 29.44 6.81
N ALA A 89 -15.87 29.28 7.56
CA ALA A 89 -16.67 28.05 7.55
C ALA A 89 -17.15 27.70 6.13
N HIS A 90 -17.43 28.72 5.30
CA HIS A 90 -17.87 28.54 3.92
C HIS A 90 -16.77 28.00 3.01
N GLU A 91 -15.52 28.45 3.19
CA GLU A 91 -14.37 27.90 2.44
C GLU A 91 -14.14 26.43 2.79
N LYS A 92 -14.24 26.06 4.08
CA LYS A 92 -14.16 24.64 4.51
C LYS A 92 -15.29 23.81 3.91
N GLN A 93 -16.50 24.37 3.85
CA GLN A 93 -17.68 23.73 3.25
C GLN A 93 -17.45 23.46 1.75
N LEU A 94 -16.99 24.46 1.00
CA LEU A 94 -16.66 24.30 -0.42
C LEU A 94 -15.54 23.28 -0.66
N ALA A 95 -14.49 23.35 0.15
CA ALA A 95 -13.34 22.44 0.06
C ALA A 95 -13.75 20.98 0.31
N LEU A 96 -14.51 20.71 1.39
CA LEU A 96 -15.00 19.35 1.68
C LEU A 96 -15.94 18.85 0.59
N ALA A 97 -16.89 19.68 0.14
CA ALA A 97 -17.80 19.28 -0.94
C ALA A 97 -17.03 18.89 -2.21
N MET A 98 -16.01 19.67 -2.58
CA MET A 98 -15.20 19.38 -3.77
C MET A 98 -14.35 18.11 -3.60
N ALA A 99 -13.72 17.93 -2.43
CA ALA A 99 -12.94 16.72 -2.14
C ALA A 99 -13.79 15.44 -2.24
N LEU A 100 -15.00 15.47 -1.66
CA LEU A 100 -15.93 14.34 -1.69
C LEU A 100 -16.47 14.08 -3.11
N VAL A 101 -16.81 15.13 -3.87
CA VAL A 101 -17.23 14.99 -5.28
C VAL A 101 -16.11 14.38 -6.13
N ARG A 102 -14.86 14.81 -5.94
CA ARG A 102 -13.69 14.24 -6.64
C ARG A 102 -13.48 12.77 -6.31
N LEU A 103 -13.61 12.39 -5.04
CA LEU A 103 -13.55 10.99 -4.61
C LEU A 103 -14.60 10.14 -5.35
N VAL A 104 -15.87 10.54 -5.28
CA VAL A 104 -16.98 9.79 -5.90
C VAL A 104 -16.80 9.68 -7.41
N ASN A 105 -16.42 10.78 -8.08
CA ASN A 105 -16.16 10.78 -9.52
C ASN A 105 -14.96 9.91 -9.90
N GLY A 106 -13.89 9.92 -9.10
CA GLY A 106 -12.71 9.10 -9.35
C GLY A 106 -12.98 7.61 -9.17
N VAL A 107 -13.73 7.22 -8.12
CA VAL A 107 -14.18 5.83 -7.91
C VAL A 107 -15.08 5.38 -9.06
N SER A 108 -16.09 6.18 -9.39
CA SER A 108 -17.03 5.84 -10.47
C SER A 108 -16.34 5.76 -11.82
N GLY A 109 -15.45 6.70 -12.14
CA GLY A 109 -14.66 6.71 -13.37
C GLY A 109 -13.78 5.47 -13.52
N ALA A 110 -13.14 5.01 -12.43
CA ALA A 110 -12.33 3.79 -12.44
C ALA A 110 -13.14 2.50 -12.67
N LEU A 111 -14.42 2.50 -12.26
CA LEU A 111 -15.34 1.38 -12.43
C LEU A 111 -16.11 1.41 -13.75
N GLN A 112 -16.13 2.56 -14.44
CA GLN A 112 -16.76 2.73 -15.72
C GLN A 112 -16.05 1.93 -16.81
N LYS A 113 -16.43 0.66 -16.96
CA LYS A 113 -15.88 -0.26 -17.95
C LYS A 113 -16.98 -0.64 -18.95
N GLY A 114 -16.66 -0.57 -20.25
CA GLY A 114 -17.55 -0.98 -21.34
C GLY A 114 -18.14 0.18 -22.14
N VAL A 115 -18.95 -0.17 -23.15
CA VAL A 115 -19.52 0.77 -24.13
C VAL A 115 -20.68 1.59 -23.54
N TYR A 116 -21.43 1.03 -22.59
CA TYR A 116 -22.60 1.68 -22.00
C TYR A 116 -22.29 2.26 -20.63
N ALA A 117 -22.77 3.48 -20.40
CA ALA A 117 -22.61 4.16 -19.12
C ALA A 117 -23.59 3.61 -18.06
N LYS A 118 -23.06 2.98 -17.02
CA LYS A 118 -23.77 2.71 -15.76
C LYS A 118 -23.93 3.98 -14.92
N SER A 119 -24.96 4.01 -14.06
CA SER A 119 -25.16 5.12 -13.13
C SER A 119 -24.12 5.12 -12.01
N VAL A 120 -23.78 6.31 -11.49
CA VAL A 120 -22.87 6.47 -10.33
C VAL A 120 -23.38 5.68 -9.12
N ALA A 121 -24.69 5.70 -8.87
CA ALA A 121 -25.30 4.94 -7.77
C ALA A 121 -25.07 3.43 -7.90
N SER A 122 -25.25 2.86 -9.11
CA SER A 122 -25.02 1.43 -9.36
C SER A 122 -23.54 1.06 -9.22
N LEU A 123 -22.63 1.93 -9.65
CA LEU A 123 -21.19 1.70 -9.50
C LEU A 123 -20.75 1.80 -8.03
N ALA A 124 -21.29 2.76 -7.28
CA ALA A 124 -21.04 2.94 -5.86
C ALA A 124 -21.48 1.71 -5.05
N GLU A 125 -22.68 1.18 -5.34
CA GLU A 125 -23.20 -0.03 -4.71
C GLU A 125 -22.29 -1.24 -4.95
N GLN A 126 -21.74 -1.39 -6.16
CA GLN A 126 -20.83 -2.49 -6.50
C GLN A 126 -19.57 -2.54 -5.62
N VAL A 127 -19.10 -1.39 -5.13
CA VAL A 127 -17.89 -1.28 -4.28
C VAL A 127 -18.21 -0.89 -2.84
N GLY A 128 -19.48 -0.95 -2.44
CA GLY A 128 -19.91 -0.61 -1.08
C GLY A 128 -19.62 0.83 -0.68
N LEU A 129 -19.56 1.77 -1.62
CA LEU A 129 -19.34 3.18 -1.31
C LEU A 129 -20.56 3.74 -0.54
N PRO A 130 -20.37 4.45 0.60
CA PRO A 130 -21.47 4.98 1.38
C PRO A 130 -22.44 5.83 0.56
N ARG A 131 -23.74 5.53 0.66
CA ARG A 131 -24.78 6.20 -0.13
C ARG A 131 -24.81 7.72 0.06
N ILE A 132 -24.49 8.20 1.27
CA ILE A 132 -24.40 9.64 1.57
C ILE A 132 -23.42 10.36 0.63
N LEU A 133 -22.34 9.71 0.19
CA LEU A 133 -21.36 10.31 -0.72
C LEU A 133 -21.94 10.49 -2.12
N VAL A 134 -22.75 9.54 -2.59
CA VAL A 134 -23.43 9.63 -3.89
C VAL A 134 -24.47 10.75 -3.86
N ASP A 135 -25.26 10.81 -2.79
CA ASP A 135 -26.30 11.81 -2.61
C ASP A 135 -25.68 13.21 -2.53
N LEU A 136 -24.62 13.40 -1.74
CA LEU A 136 -23.89 14.68 -1.65
C LEU A 136 -23.25 15.10 -2.95
N ARG A 137 -22.74 14.15 -3.74
CA ARG A 137 -22.20 14.45 -5.06
C ARG A 137 -23.28 14.98 -6.01
N HIS A 138 -24.52 14.49 -5.90
CA HIS A 138 -25.63 15.04 -6.68
C HIS A 138 -26.08 16.42 -6.16
N GLU A 139 -26.21 16.56 -4.84
CA GLU A 139 -26.66 17.78 -4.19
C GLU A 139 -25.69 18.95 -4.45
N ALA A 140 -24.39 18.74 -4.22
CA ALA A 140 -23.36 19.77 -4.36
C ALA A 140 -23.15 20.25 -5.80
N THR A 141 -23.48 19.45 -6.82
CA THR A 141 -23.30 19.84 -8.23
C THR A 141 -24.56 20.41 -8.88
N HIS A 142 -25.76 20.06 -8.40
CA HIS A 142 -27.01 20.40 -9.08
C HIS A 142 -28.04 21.12 -8.22
N SER A 143 -28.02 20.93 -6.90
CA SER A 143 -29.03 21.49 -6.01
C SER A 143 -28.48 22.69 -5.24
N GLY A 144 -27.58 22.44 -4.30
CA GLY A 144 -27.04 23.44 -3.39
C GLY A 144 -25.92 22.87 -2.53
N LEU A 145 -25.12 23.75 -1.93
CA LEU A 145 -23.99 23.34 -1.12
C LEU A 145 -24.47 22.74 0.22
N PRO A 146 -24.19 21.45 0.52
CA PRO A 146 -24.65 20.81 1.76
C PRO A 146 -24.02 21.44 3.00
N SER A 147 -24.70 21.36 4.16
CA SER A 147 -24.18 21.97 5.39
C SER A 147 -22.83 21.38 5.82
N LEU A 148 -22.04 22.18 6.54
CA LEU A 148 -20.72 21.74 7.03
C LEU A 148 -20.81 20.50 7.94
N SER A 149 -21.88 20.37 8.72
CA SER A 149 -22.11 19.19 9.58
C SER A 149 -22.32 17.92 8.77
N VAL A 150 -23.13 17.98 7.70
CA VAL A 150 -23.36 16.83 6.81
C VAL A 150 -22.08 16.46 6.06
N LEU A 151 -21.36 17.46 5.55
CA LEU A 151 -20.07 17.24 4.88
C LEU A 151 -19.02 16.63 5.81
N SER A 152 -19.03 17.00 7.09
CA SER A 152 -18.10 16.45 8.09
C SER A 152 -18.39 14.97 8.36
N ILE A 153 -19.67 14.59 8.53
CA ILE A 153 -20.09 13.18 8.69
C ILE A 153 -19.72 12.36 7.45
N ALA A 154 -19.96 12.91 6.26
CA ALA A 154 -19.62 12.25 5.02
C ALA A 154 -18.10 12.10 4.83
N ALA A 155 -17.32 13.09 5.27
CA ALA A 155 -15.87 13.01 5.27
C ALA A 155 -15.36 11.86 6.16
N ASP A 156 -15.95 11.65 7.32
CA ASP A 156 -15.62 10.49 8.18
C ASP A 156 -15.93 9.17 7.48
N GLN A 157 -17.15 9.01 6.94
CA GLN A 157 -17.52 7.79 6.20
C GLN A 157 -16.64 7.55 4.96
N ALA A 158 -16.20 8.62 4.29
CA ALA A 158 -15.26 8.52 3.18
C ALA A 158 -13.89 8.04 3.63
N LEU A 159 -13.36 8.55 4.74
CA LEU A 159 -12.07 8.13 5.29
C LEU A 159 -12.11 6.67 5.74
N ASP A 160 -13.20 6.23 6.38
CA ASP A 160 -13.39 4.83 6.79
C ASP A 160 -13.46 3.92 5.57
N TRP A 161 -14.26 4.28 4.57
CA TRP A 161 -14.33 3.52 3.32
C TRP A 161 -12.96 3.44 2.63
N LEU A 162 -12.21 4.54 2.55
CA LEU A 162 -10.86 4.59 1.98
C LEU A 162 -9.87 3.71 2.77
N ARG A 163 -9.96 3.71 4.10
CA ARG A 163 -9.14 2.89 4.99
C ARG A 163 -9.31 1.41 4.65
N GLU A 164 -10.55 0.96 4.47
CA GLU A 164 -10.87 -0.44 4.20
C GLU A 164 -10.61 -0.82 2.73
N ASN A 165 -11.11 -0.02 1.79
CA ASN A 165 -11.19 -0.39 0.37
C ASN A 165 -9.97 0.01 -0.46
N TYR A 166 -9.05 0.80 0.10
CA TYR A 166 -7.76 1.08 -0.53
C TYR A 166 -6.60 0.71 0.39
N TRP A 167 -6.45 1.38 1.53
CA TRP A 167 -5.24 1.27 2.34
C TRP A 167 -5.04 -0.14 2.93
N THR A 168 -6.11 -0.76 3.41
CA THR A 168 -6.05 -2.11 3.99
C THR A 168 -5.86 -3.17 2.90
N LEU A 169 -6.62 -3.10 1.81
CA LEU A 169 -6.46 -4.03 0.69
C LEU A 169 -5.07 -3.95 0.07
N GLN A 170 -4.57 -2.74 -0.18
CA GLN A 170 -3.23 -2.54 -0.74
C GLN A 170 -2.15 -3.12 0.18
N ARG A 171 -2.29 -2.97 1.51
CA ARG A 171 -1.35 -3.58 2.47
C ARG A 171 -1.41 -5.10 2.43
N LYS A 172 -2.61 -5.68 2.45
CA LYS A 172 -2.80 -7.14 2.37
C LYS A 172 -2.19 -7.73 1.09
N GLU A 173 -2.35 -7.06 -0.05
CA GLU A 173 -1.73 -7.47 -1.31
C GLU A 173 -0.20 -7.47 -1.20
N LEU A 174 0.39 -6.49 -0.52
CA LEU A 174 1.84 -6.42 -0.30
C LEU A 174 2.35 -7.50 0.65
N GLU A 175 1.65 -7.74 1.76
CA GLU A 175 1.98 -8.80 2.73
C GLU A 175 1.92 -10.19 2.06
N GLN A 176 0.93 -10.42 1.21
CA GLN A 176 0.83 -11.65 0.41
C GLN A 176 1.99 -11.77 -0.57
N LEU A 177 2.36 -10.69 -1.25
CA LEU A 177 3.48 -10.67 -2.19
C LEU A 177 4.81 -10.94 -1.48
N GLU A 178 5.03 -10.36 -0.30
CA GLU A 178 6.20 -10.59 0.54
C GLU A 178 6.28 -12.07 0.98
N THR A 179 5.16 -12.64 1.42
CA THR A 179 5.07 -14.04 1.82
C THR A 179 5.42 -14.98 0.65
N GLN A 180 4.78 -14.79 -0.51
CA GLN A 180 5.04 -15.58 -1.73
C GLN A 180 6.50 -15.47 -2.18
N THR A 181 7.06 -14.25 -2.14
CA THR A 181 8.47 -14.01 -2.49
C THR A 181 9.40 -14.77 -1.56
N THR A 182 9.12 -14.74 -0.25
CA THR A 182 9.91 -15.45 0.75
C THR A 182 9.87 -16.97 0.54
N GLU A 183 8.70 -17.52 0.20
CA GLU A 183 8.53 -18.94 -0.11
C GLU A 183 9.32 -19.37 -1.35
N VAL A 184 9.21 -18.62 -2.46
CA VAL A 184 9.97 -18.89 -3.69
C VAL A 184 11.48 -18.80 -3.43
N ALA A 185 11.92 -17.83 -2.63
CA ALA A 185 13.34 -17.71 -2.25
C ALA A 185 13.83 -18.91 -1.42
N ARG A 186 13.01 -19.42 -0.48
CA ARG A 186 13.34 -20.63 0.30
C ARG A 186 13.40 -21.87 -0.57
N ASP A 187 12.45 -22.07 -1.47
CA ASP A 187 12.44 -23.19 -2.41
C ASP A 187 13.68 -23.18 -3.31
N LEU A 188 14.08 -21.99 -3.78
CA LEU A 188 15.28 -21.80 -4.58
C LEU A 188 16.56 -22.12 -3.79
N LEU A 189 16.62 -21.74 -2.51
CA LEU A 189 17.73 -22.06 -1.62
C LEU A 189 17.79 -23.58 -1.37
N ASP A 190 16.68 -24.21 -1.00
CA ASP A 190 16.61 -25.65 -0.74
C ASP A 190 17.01 -26.48 -1.97
N LEU A 191 16.56 -26.08 -3.16
CA LEU A 191 16.96 -26.71 -4.41
C LEU A 191 18.47 -26.59 -4.66
N SER A 192 19.06 -25.44 -4.34
CA SER A 192 20.49 -25.18 -4.51
C SER A 192 21.35 -25.97 -3.52
N LEU A 193 20.86 -26.17 -2.29
CA LEU A 193 21.53 -26.97 -1.26
C LEU A 193 21.49 -28.47 -1.60
N ARG A 194 20.32 -29.00 -2.01
CA ARG A 194 20.17 -30.42 -2.41
C ARG A 194 21.06 -30.78 -3.59
N SER A 195 21.07 -29.93 -4.61
CA SER A 195 21.94 -30.11 -5.79
C SER A 195 23.44 -30.02 -5.48
N SER A 196 23.82 -29.52 -4.31
CA SER A 196 25.23 -29.45 -3.90
C SER A 196 25.71 -30.68 -3.14
N SER A 197 24.77 -31.47 -2.60
CA SER A 197 25.06 -32.73 -1.89
C SER A 197 25.20 -33.93 -2.83
N ASP A 198 24.58 -33.87 -4.02
CA ASP A 198 24.80 -34.84 -5.09
C ASP A 198 26.02 -34.43 -5.92
N ASP A 199 27.09 -35.23 -5.89
CA ASP A 199 28.26 -35.06 -6.78
C ASP A 199 27.96 -35.43 -8.25
N SER A 200 26.76 -35.94 -8.51
CA SER A 200 26.27 -36.22 -9.86
C SER A 200 26.02 -34.92 -10.63
N ALA A 201 26.33 -34.92 -11.93
CA ALA A 201 26.04 -33.79 -12.81
C ALA A 201 24.56 -33.37 -12.66
N GLU A 202 24.33 -32.07 -12.49
CA GLU A 202 22.99 -31.53 -12.24
C GLU A 202 22.00 -32.00 -13.30
N GLY A 203 20.94 -32.70 -12.87
CA GLY A 203 19.88 -33.19 -13.74
C GLY A 203 19.18 -32.06 -14.49
N SER A 204 18.79 -32.34 -15.74
CA SER A 204 18.04 -31.41 -16.60
C SER A 204 16.76 -30.86 -15.92
N SER A 205 16.09 -31.69 -15.13
CA SER A 205 14.88 -31.33 -14.36
C SER A 205 15.17 -30.28 -13.26
N THR A 206 16.23 -30.46 -12.48
CA THR A 206 16.66 -29.53 -11.41
C THR A 206 17.01 -28.16 -11.99
N LYS A 207 17.75 -28.16 -13.12
CA LYS A 207 18.11 -26.93 -13.84
C LYS A 207 16.88 -26.17 -14.33
N ARG A 208 15.89 -26.90 -14.89
CA ARG A 208 14.62 -26.33 -15.34
C ARG A 208 13.82 -25.73 -14.17
N ARG A 209 13.63 -26.47 -13.08
CA ARG A 209 12.89 -25.97 -11.90
C ARG A 209 13.53 -24.74 -11.30
N ARG A 210 14.87 -24.69 -11.25
CA ARG A 210 15.59 -23.48 -10.80
C ARG A 210 15.31 -22.27 -11.68
N ALA A 211 15.30 -22.45 -13.00
CA ALA A 211 15.00 -21.38 -13.94
C ALA A 211 13.56 -20.87 -13.80
N GLU A 212 12.60 -21.76 -13.53
CA GLU A 212 11.20 -21.40 -13.24
C GLU A 212 11.10 -20.57 -11.97
N LEU A 213 11.70 -21.02 -10.84
CA LEU A 213 11.71 -20.27 -9.58
C LEU A 213 12.40 -18.90 -9.69
N LEU A 214 13.51 -18.82 -10.42
CA LEU A 214 14.18 -17.54 -10.69
C LEU A 214 13.30 -16.61 -11.51
N LYS A 215 12.54 -17.14 -12.47
CA LYS A 215 11.60 -16.35 -13.25
C LYS A 215 10.45 -15.86 -12.39
N GLU A 216 9.86 -16.71 -11.56
CA GLU A 216 8.82 -16.34 -10.59
C GLU A 216 9.31 -15.23 -9.67
N LEU A 217 10.52 -15.38 -9.10
CA LEU A 217 11.14 -14.38 -8.25
C LEU A 217 11.35 -13.04 -8.99
N VAL A 218 11.85 -13.08 -10.22
CA VAL A 218 12.05 -11.89 -11.06
C VAL A 218 10.72 -11.27 -11.51
N ASP A 219 9.65 -12.05 -11.70
CA ASP A 219 8.34 -11.53 -12.07
C ASP A 219 7.68 -10.74 -10.91
N PHE A 220 8.14 -10.93 -9.67
CA PHE A 220 7.74 -10.11 -8.51
C PHE A 220 8.51 -8.77 -8.40
N VAL A 221 9.67 -8.65 -9.04
CA VAL A 221 10.56 -7.46 -9.03
C VAL A 221 10.04 -6.19 -9.72
N PRO A 222 9.20 -6.21 -10.78
CA PRO A 222 8.93 -5.01 -11.59
C PRO A 222 8.15 -3.89 -10.86
N SER A 223 7.60 -4.12 -9.68
CA SER A 223 6.89 -3.12 -8.88
C SER A 223 7.88 -2.20 -8.16
N ALA A 224 8.44 -1.25 -8.91
CA ALA A 224 9.44 -0.25 -8.53
C ALA A 224 9.70 -0.04 -7.02
N GLN A 225 10.94 -0.34 -6.60
CA GLN A 225 11.61 0.03 -5.33
C GLN A 225 11.50 -0.98 -4.17
N CYS A 226 12.13 -2.14 -4.35
CA CYS A 226 11.88 -3.37 -3.59
C CYS A 226 12.84 -3.65 -2.42
N GLU A 227 12.82 -2.80 -1.39
CA GLU A 227 13.37 -3.16 -0.06
C GLU A 227 12.73 -4.45 0.54
N PRO A 228 11.41 -4.71 0.39
CA PRO A 228 10.78 -5.91 0.96
C PRO A 228 11.28 -7.23 0.35
N ILE A 229 11.63 -7.26 -0.94
CA ILE A 229 12.17 -8.46 -1.60
C ILE A 229 13.59 -8.73 -1.12
N ALA A 230 14.41 -7.68 -0.94
CA ALA A 230 15.73 -7.81 -0.33
C ALA A 230 15.61 -8.39 1.09
N ARG A 231 14.68 -7.88 1.91
CA ARG A 231 14.37 -8.44 3.23
C ARG A 231 13.89 -9.90 3.17
N ALA A 232 13.04 -10.25 2.21
CA ALA A 232 12.54 -11.62 2.05
C ALA A 232 13.67 -12.61 1.74
N VAL A 233 14.57 -12.25 0.82
CA VAL A 233 15.77 -13.06 0.53
C VAL A 233 16.67 -13.14 1.76
N VAL A 234 16.96 -12.01 2.43
CA VAL A 234 17.77 -12.00 3.65
C VAL A 234 17.13 -12.87 4.74
N SER A 235 15.81 -12.81 4.92
CA SER A 235 15.05 -13.65 5.85
C SER A 235 15.19 -15.15 5.51
N ALA A 236 15.08 -15.51 4.23
CA ALA A 236 15.32 -16.87 3.78
C ALA A 236 16.75 -17.33 4.10
N VAL A 237 17.75 -16.46 3.91
CA VAL A 237 19.16 -16.73 4.24
C VAL A 237 19.37 -16.88 5.75
N VAL A 238 18.88 -15.94 6.55
CA VAL A 238 19.08 -15.90 8.01
C VAL A 238 18.37 -17.06 8.70
N SER A 239 17.22 -17.51 8.19
CA SER A 239 16.48 -18.63 8.74
C SER A 239 17.17 -20.00 8.57
N ARG A 240 18.21 -20.09 7.72
CA ARG A 240 18.94 -21.34 7.43
C ARG A 240 20.40 -21.23 7.92
N PRO A 241 20.81 -22.01 8.95
CA PRO A 241 22.18 -21.98 9.43
C PRO A 241 23.15 -22.52 8.38
N PHE A 242 24.22 -21.77 8.13
CA PHE A 242 25.30 -22.21 7.24
C PHE A 242 26.04 -23.41 7.81
N ARG A 243 26.28 -24.43 6.98
CA ARG A 243 27.15 -25.57 7.30
C ARG A 243 28.24 -25.69 6.23
N PRO A 244 29.51 -26.01 6.58
CA PRO A 244 30.61 -26.06 5.60
C PRO A 244 30.35 -26.98 4.40
N ARG A 245 29.65 -28.10 4.62
CA ARG A 245 29.26 -29.05 3.56
C ARG A 245 28.32 -28.46 2.50
N ASP A 246 27.58 -27.41 2.85
CA ASP A 246 26.59 -26.78 1.98
C ASP A 246 27.16 -25.58 1.20
N ALA A 247 28.47 -25.28 1.35
CA ALA A 247 29.11 -24.08 0.82
C ALA A 247 28.91 -23.89 -0.69
N LYS A 248 28.93 -24.99 -1.46
CA LYS A 248 28.71 -24.98 -2.92
C LYS A 248 27.27 -24.58 -3.26
N GLY A 249 26.28 -25.08 -2.52
CA GLY A 249 24.87 -24.73 -2.68
C GLY A 249 24.59 -23.26 -2.38
N TRP A 250 25.16 -22.75 -1.28
CA TRP A 250 25.08 -21.34 -0.92
C TRP A 250 25.68 -20.40 -1.98
N ARG A 251 26.88 -20.71 -2.48
CA ARG A 251 27.49 -19.92 -3.57
C ARG A 251 26.63 -19.91 -4.83
N THR A 252 26.02 -21.05 -5.16
CA THR A 252 25.14 -21.19 -6.32
C THR A 252 23.88 -20.33 -6.17
N PHE A 253 23.24 -20.39 -5.01
CA PHE A 253 22.07 -19.57 -4.69
C PHE A 253 22.40 -18.08 -4.80
N LEU A 254 23.42 -17.61 -4.07
CA LEU A 254 23.79 -16.19 -4.03
C LEU A 254 24.18 -15.67 -5.42
N ALA A 255 24.96 -16.43 -6.20
CA ALA A 255 25.35 -16.03 -7.55
C ALA A 255 24.15 -15.88 -8.49
N LYS A 256 23.08 -16.67 -8.30
CA LYS A 256 21.87 -16.58 -9.11
C LYS A 256 20.98 -15.41 -8.68
N VAL A 257 20.81 -15.20 -7.39
CA VAL A 257 20.03 -14.07 -6.86
C VAL A 257 20.72 -12.75 -7.19
N PHE A 258 22.01 -12.61 -6.89
CA PHE A 258 22.76 -11.36 -7.12
C PHE A 258 22.91 -10.97 -8.59
N LYS A 259 22.72 -11.91 -9.52
CA LYS A 259 22.62 -11.59 -10.95
C LYS A 259 21.44 -10.64 -11.25
N TYR A 260 20.34 -10.79 -10.52
CA TYR A 260 19.12 -10.01 -10.71
C TYR A 260 18.93 -8.95 -9.61
N TRP A 261 19.65 -9.10 -8.49
CA TRP A 261 19.58 -8.22 -7.33
C TRP A 261 21.00 -7.87 -6.84
N PRO A 262 21.72 -6.98 -7.54
CA PRO A 262 23.03 -6.55 -7.08
C PRO A 262 22.93 -5.88 -5.70
N PRO A 263 23.95 -6.04 -4.84
CA PRO A 263 23.99 -5.42 -3.51
C PRO A 263 24.00 -3.89 -3.58
#